data_AF-A0A1Z4NBT5-F1
#
_entry.id   AF-A0A1Z4NBT5-F1
#
_cell.length_a   1.000
_cell.length_b   1.000
_cell.length_c   1.000
_cell.angle_alpha   90.00
_cell.angle_beta   90.00
_cell.angle_gamma   90.00
#
_symmetry.space_group_name_H-M   'P 1'
#
loop_
_entity.id
_entity.type
_entity.pdbx_description
1 polymer ?
#
loop_
_entity_poly.entity_id
_entity_poly.type
_entity_poly.pdbx_seq_one_letter_code
_entity_poly.pdbx_strand_id
1 'polypeptide(L)'
;MITSHNQLLENQGIIKPVNGVDFPLVGNAIAKALAKYLGSIYEDKRCFTNCLAQVGAKVLKIEYAFDYCITNSNSLEEEALKCMLLGALENYARSRNIHEIIQPFLQGEKTLRLEPEYFKKWLPTIQDTSQIIGILPRTWQTVANQVSGNITCNASYPLSEYLGGADCQIIAGNTLIDVRTTAKKRPFSVENFYQQISYVLLDSNDTYRINQLVWFYSRQQSVFFYPTNKIFRDLRATREEFKKMILDNYEINRLAEQNKGLYLPQEG
;
A
#
# COMPACT_ATOMS: atom_id res chain seq x y z
N MET A 1 11.99 -21.50 1.58
CA MET A 1 11.04 -20.40 1.86
C MET A 1 9.92 -20.33 0.83
N ILE A 2 10.22 -19.99 -0.44
CA ILE A 2 9.19 -19.76 -1.46
C ILE A 2 8.24 -20.95 -1.66
N THR A 3 8.78 -22.15 -1.86
CA THR A 3 7.99 -23.39 -2.02
C THR A 3 7.07 -23.62 -0.82
N SER A 4 7.59 -23.51 0.40
CA SER A 4 6.83 -23.72 1.64
C SER A 4 5.69 -22.73 1.80
N HIS A 5 5.90 -21.45 1.48
CA HIS A 5 4.83 -20.45 1.49
C HIS A 5 3.75 -20.75 0.44
N ASN A 6 4.15 -21.10 -0.78
CA ASN A 6 3.18 -21.40 -1.82
C ASN A 6 2.34 -22.65 -1.49
N GLN A 7 2.93 -23.65 -0.82
CA GLN A 7 2.17 -24.78 -0.28
C GLN A 7 1.17 -24.34 0.78
N LEU A 8 1.56 -23.45 1.69
CA LEU A 8 0.65 -22.90 2.70
C LEU A 8 -0.50 -22.13 2.03
N LEU A 9 -0.19 -21.20 1.12
CA LEU A 9 -1.19 -20.39 0.40
C LEU A 9 -2.15 -21.24 -0.43
N GLU A 10 -1.66 -22.31 -1.06
CA GLU A 10 -2.48 -23.22 -1.85
C GLU A 10 -3.52 -23.97 -1.01
N ASN A 11 -3.19 -24.26 0.25
CA ASN A 11 -4.06 -24.94 1.20
C ASN A 11 -5.09 -23.99 1.85
N GLN A 12 -4.98 -22.68 1.65
CA GLN A 12 -5.93 -21.70 2.20
C GLN A 12 -7.16 -21.52 1.29
N GLY A 13 -8.29 -21.20 1.92
CA GLY A 13 -9.47 -20.72 1.19
C GLY A 13 -9.18 -19.38 0.53
N ILE A 14 -9.44 -19.29 -0.79
CA ILE A 14 -9.26 -18.05 -1.57
C ILE A 14 -10.58 -17.33 -1.69
N ILE A 15 -10.64 -16.05 -1.26
CA ILE A 15 -11.75 -15.15 -1.56
C ILE A 15 -11.81 -14.96 -3.08
N LYS A 16 -12.85 -15.52 -3.70
CA LYS A 16 -13.00 -15.52 -5.15
C LYS A 16 -13.35 -14.12 -5.64
N PRO A 17 -12.67 -13.64 -6.70
CA PRO A 17 -13.02 -12.37 -7.31
C PRO A 17 -14.48 -12.34 -7.78
N VAL A 18 -15.17 -11.24 -7.50
CA VAL A 18 -16.50 -10.99 -8.06
C VAL A 18 -16.39 -10.69 -9.56
N ASN A 19 -17.29 -11.22 -10.38
CA ASN A 19 -17.30 -10.95 -11.82
C ASN A 19 -17.50 -9.46 -12.11
N GLY A 20 -16.66 -8.89 -12.98
CA GLY A 20 -16.70 -7.46 -13.33
C GLY A 20 -15.89 -6.55 -12.40
N VAL A 21 -15.06 -7.13 -11.52
CA VAL A 21 -14.18 -6.38 -10.61
C VAL A 21 -13.04 -5.65 -11.35
N ASP A 22 -12.72 -4.45 -10.87
CA ASP A 22 -11.50 -3.73 -11.23
C ASP A 22 -10.33 -4.16 -10.33
N PHE A 23 -9.57 -5.17 -10.75
CA PHE A 23 -8.47 -5.73 -9.96
C PHE A 23 -7.39 -4.72 -9.54
N PRO A 24 -6.87 -3.85 -10.43
CA PRO A 24 -5.92 -2.81 -10.04
C PRO A 24 -6.44 -1.93 -8.91
N LEU A 25 -7.70 -1.49 -8.99
CA LEU A 25 -8.31 -0.65 -7.98
C LEU A 25 -8.45 -1.37 -6.63
N VAL A 26 -8.87 -2.65 -6.64
CA VAL A 26 -8.93 -3.47 -5.41
C VAL A 26 -7.55 -3.58 -4.76
N GLY A 27 -6.50 -3.82 -5.54
CA GLY A 27 -5.13 -3.93 -5.01
C GLY A 27 -4.73 -2.71 -4.17
N ASN A 28 -4.91 -1.51 -4.74
CA ASN A 28 -4.61 -0.26 -4.04
C ASN A 28 -5.56 -0.03 -2.87
N ALA A 29 -6.85 -0.33 -3.02
CA ALA A 29 -7.85 -0.16 -1.97
C ALA A 29 -7.50 -1.00 -0.72
N ILE A 30 -7.08 -2.25 -0.87
CA ILE A 30 -6.74 -3.10 0.28
C ILE A 30 -5.49 -2.62 1.02
N ALA A 31 -4.51 -2.03 0.33
CA ALA A 31 -3.39 -1.39 1.00
C ALA A 31 -3.86 -0.21 1.87
N LYS A 32 -4.80 0.61 1.37
CA LYS A 32 -5.38 1.73 2.15
C LYS A 32 -6.24 1.25 3.31
N ALA A 33 -7.02 0.20 3.11
CA ALA A 33 -7.82 -0.41 4.17
C ALA A 33 -6.93 -0.98 5.29
N LEU A 34 -5.83 -1.66 4.93
CA LEU A 34 -4.87 -2.13 5.93
C LEU A 34 -4.25 -0.94 6.67
N ALA A 35 -3.76 0.10 5.97
CA ALA A 35 -3.20 1.28 6.62
C ALA A 35 -4.18 1.98 7.57
N LYS A 36 -5.46 2.12 7.19
CA LYS A 36 -6.54 2.64 8.07
C LYS A 36 -6.74 1.76 9.29
N TYR A 37 -6.82 0.45 9.10
CA TYR A 37 -6.97 -0.50 10.20
C TYR A 37 -5.79 -0.41 11.18
N LEU A 38 -4.55 -0.40 10.68
CA LEU A 38 -3.35 -0.26 11.49
C LEU A 38 -3.29 1.09 12.22
N GLY A 39 -3.61 2.19 11.54
CA GLY A 39 -3.72 3.51 12.16
C GLY A 39 -4.74 3.54 13.29
N SER A 40 -5.86 2.81 13.16
CA SER A 40 -6.84 2.69 14.22
C SER A 40 -6.34 1.89 15.42
N ILE A 41 -5.70 0.72 15.22
CA ILE A 41 -5.28 -0.15 16.32
C ILE A 41 -3.99 0.32 17.02
N TYR A 42 -3.19 1.15 16.36
CA TYR A 42 -1.98 1.76 16.92
C TYR A 42 -2.17 3.25 17.27
N GLU A 43 -3.41 3.74 17.20
CA GLU A 43 -3.80 5.12 17.53
C GLU A 43 -3.04 6.21 16.72
N ASP A 44 -2.56 5.87 15.53
CA ASP A 44 -1.83 6.78 14.65
C ASP A 44 -2.77 7.54 13.70
N LYS A 45 -3.13 8.75 14.13
CA LYS A 45 -3.95 9.70 13.35
C LYS A 45 -3.22 10.28 12.12
N ARG A 46 -1.93 10.02 11.96
CA ARG A 46 -1.10 10.56 10.87
C ARG A 46 -0.82 9.53 9.77
N CYS A 47 -1.47 8.37 9.80
CA CYS A 47 -1.26 7.28 8.84
C CYS A 47 -1.39 7.67 7.35
N PHE A 48 -2.12 8.76 7.04
CA PHE A 48 -2.26 9.32 5.68
C PHE A 48 -1.59 10.69 5.48
N THR A 49 -0.81 11.17 6.44
CA THR A 49 -0.04 12.41 6.27
C THR A 49 1.03 12.22 5.20
N ASN A 50 1.10 13.14 4.24
CA ASN A 50 2.05 13.12 3.12
C ASN A 50 2.03 11.85 2.26
N CYS A 51 0.91 11.13 2.22
CA CYS A 51 0.76 9.97 1.36
C CYS A 51 0.40 10.36 -0.08
N LEU A 52 0.60 9.44 -1.03
CA LEU A 52 0.29 9.66 -2.45
C LEU A 52 -1.18 9.99 -2.72
N ALA A 53 -2.11 9.44 -1.95
CA ALA A 53 -3.53 9.77 -2.09
C ALA A 53 -3.81 11.24 -1.75
N GLN A 54 -3.17 11.78 -0.71
CA GLN A 54 -3.27 13.19 -0.35
C GLN A 54 -2.66 14.08 -1.43
N VAL A 55 -1.53 13.67 -2.00
CA VAL A 55 -0.88 14.35 -3.13
C VAL A 55 -1.81 14.40 -4.33
N GLY A 56 -2.42 13.27 -4.70
CA GLY A 56 -3.37 13.20 -5.81
C GLY A 56 -4.56 14.13 -5.63
N ALA A 57 -5.11 14.18 -4.41
CA ALA A 57 -6.23 15.06 -4.07
C ALA A 57 -5.85 16.55 -4.18
N LYS A 58 -4.67 16.95 -3.67
CA LYS A 58 -4.15 18.33 -3.78
C LYS A 58 -4.00 18.76 -5.24
N VAL A 59 -3.44 17.91 -6.09
CA VAL A 59 -3.24 18.23 -7.51
C VAL A 59 -4.58 18.37 -8.24
N LEU A 60 -5.58 17.55 -7.90
CA LEU A 60 -6.93 17.63 -8.46
C LEU A 60 -7.81 18.70 -7.81
N LYS A 61 -7.34 19.37 -6.74
CA LYS A 61 -8.10 20.34 -5.95
C LYS A 61 -9.39 19.77 -5.35
N ILE A 62 -9.32 18.52 -4.88
CA ILE A 62 -10.42 17.79 -4.23
C ILE A 62 -9.99 17.25 -2.86
N GLU A 63 -9.23 18.03 -2.10
CA GLU A 63 -8.75 17.67 -0.76
C GLU A 63 -9.88 17.26 0.18
N TYR A 64 -11.06 17.88 0.04
CA TYR A 64 -12.26 17.51 0.79
C TYR A 64 -12.71 16.05 0.54
N ALA A 65 -12.46 15.50 -0.64
CA ALA A 65 -12.74 14.11 -0.96
C ALA A 65 -11.79 13.17 -0.20
N PHE A 66 -10.50 13.53 -0.13
CA PHE A 66 -9.52 12.83 0.66
C PHE A 66 -9.88 12.88 2.16
N ASP A 67 -10.19 14.06 2.68
CA ASP A 67 -10.58 14.26 4.08
C ASP A 67 -11.81 13.40 4.43
N TYR A 68 -12.81 13.36 3.54
CA TYR A 68 -13.95 12.48 3.69
C TYR A 68 -13.55 10.99 3.72
N CYS A 69 -12.66 10.55 2.84
CA CYS A 69 -12.28 9.13 2.72
C CYS A 69 -11.49 8.60 3.91
N ILE A 70 -10.74 9.46 4.62
CA ILE A 70 -9.98 9.05 5.81
C ILE A 70 -10.83 9.00 7.10
N THR A 71 -12.09 9.45 7.05
CA THR A 71 -13.03 9.31 8.18
C THR A 71 -13.49 7.87 8.39
N ASN A 72 -14.08 7.62 9.56
CA ASN A 72 -14.77 6.37 9.87
C ASN A 72 -15.94 6.12 8.93
N SER A 73 -16.23 4.85 8.66
CA SER A 73 -17.34 4.40 7.82
C SER A 73 -18.41 3.70 8.63
N ASN A 74 -19.64 3.74 8.14
CA ASN A 74 -20.78 3.11 8.79
C ASN A 74 -21.04 1.67 8.30
N SER A 75 -20.42 1.27 7.18
CA SER A 75 -20.48 -0.10 6.65
C SER A 75 -19.19 -0.50 5.94
N LEU A 76 -19.04 -1.80 5.64
CA LEU A 76 -17.89 -2.33 4.88
C LEU A 76 -17.91 -1.86 3.42
N GLU A 77 -19.09 -1.60 2.85
CA GLU A 77 -19.26 -1.06 1.50
C GLU A 77 -18.82 0.39 1.43
N GLU A 78 -19.19 1.21 2.42
CA GLU A 78 -18.70 2.59 2.53
C GLU A 78 -17.18 2.60 2.71
N GLU A 79 -16.64 1.74 3.58
CA GLU A 79 -15.19 1.63 3.80
C GLU A 79 -14.43 1.19 2.55
N ALA A 80 -14.96 0.19 1.84
CA ALA A 80 -14.41 -0.27 0.57
C ALA A 80 -14.37 0.87 -0.47
N LEU A 81 -15.47 1.59 -0.61
CA LEU A 81 -15.57 2.69 -1.56
C LEU A 81 -14.61 3.84 -1.22
N LYS A 82 -14.52 4.24 0.05
CA LYS A 82 -13.51 5.23 0.50
C LYS A 82 -12.09 4.76 0.22
N CYS A 83 -11.78 3.49 0.47
CA CYS A 83 -10.45 2.93 0.17
C CYS A 83 -10.17 2.86 -1.35
N MET A 84 -11.17 2.55 -2.16
CA MET A 84 -11.07 2.60 -3.62
C MET A 84 -10.78 4.02 -4.10
N LEU A 85 -11.44 5.04 -3.55
CA LEU A 85 -11.16 6.44 -3.85
C LEU A 85 -9.73 6.85 -3.47
N LEU A 86 -9.26 6.47 -2.27
CA LEU A 86 -7.87 6.70 -1.85
C LEU A 86 -6.87 6.01 -2.80
N GLY A 87 -7.15 4.77 -3.20
CA GLY A 87 -6.31 4.03 -4.15
C GLY A 87 -6.29 4.65 -5.55
N ALA A 88 -7.42 5.22 -5.99
CA ALA A 88 -7.52 5.94 -7.25
C ALA A 88 -6.76 7.27 -7.22
N LEU A 89 -6.84 8.02 -6.11
CA LEU A 89 -6.08 9.26 -5.90
C LEU A 89 -4.57 9.01 -5.90
N GLU A 90 -4.13 7.93 -5.24
CA GLU A 90 -2.73 7.50 -5.31
C GLU A 90 -2.33 7.18 -6.77
N ASN A 91 -3.14 6.41 -7.49
CA ASN A 91 -2.82 6.07 -8.88
C ASN A 91 -2.74 7.31 -9.77
N TYR A 92 -3.60 8.31 -9.55
CA TYR A 92 -3.51 9.59 -10.23
C TYR A 92 -2.20 10.33 -9.91
N ALA A 93 -1.76 10.35 -8.65
CA ALA A 93 -0.49 10.97 -8.28
C ALA A 93 0.72 10.34 -9.01
N ARG A 94 0.66 9.03 -9.30
CA ARG A 94 1.70 8.30 -10.03
C ARG A 94 1.63 8.46 -11.54
N SER A 95 0.43 8.31 -12.11
CA SER A 95 0.25 8.13 -13.56
C SER A 95 -0.35 9.33 -14.27
N ARG A 96 -0.91 10.29 -13.52
CA ARG A 96 -1.75 11.40 -14.03
C ARG A 96 -3.01 10.95 -14.77
N ASN A 97 -3.35 9.67 -14.71
CA ASN A 97 -4.59 9.15 -15.27
C ASN A 97 -5.72 9.24 -14.24
N ILE A 98 -6.79 9.95 -14.59
CA ILE A 98 -7.97 10.09 -13.73
C ILE A 98 -8.80 8.82 -13.82
N HIS A 99 -8.93 8.11 -12.70
CA HIS A 99 -9.84 6.98 -12.61
C HIS A 99 -11.28 7.47 -12.55
N GLU A 100 -12.18 6.80 -13.28
CA GLU A 100 -13.58 7.23 -13.40
C GLU A 100 -14.30 7.33 -12.05
N ILE A 101 -13.92 6.51 -11.06
CA ILE A 101 -14.48 6.54 -9.69
C ILE A 101 -14.36 7.92 -8.99
N ILE A 102 -13.41 8.77 -9.42
CA ILE A 102 -13.16 10.09 -8.82
C ILE A 102 -14.09 11.16 -9.43
N GLN A 103 -14.70 10.91 -10.59
CA GLN A 103 -15.46 11.91 -11.37
C GLN A 103 -16.50 12.70 -10.58
N PRO A 104 -17.30 12.12 -9.67
CA PRO A 104 -18.27 12.87 -8.90
C PRO A 104 -17.65 13.99 -8.06
N PHE A 105 -16.50 13.73 -7.45
CA PHE A 105 -15.76 14.75 -6.69
C PHE A 105 -15.20 15.83 -7.62
N LEU A 106 -14.81 15.50 -8.85
CA LEU A 106 -14.42 16.55 -9.82
C LEU A 106 -15.60 17.45 -10.22
N GLN A 107 -16.83 16.97 -10.06
CA GLN A 107 -18.07 17.71 -10.31
C GLN A 107 -18.57 18.49 -9.08
N GLY A 108 -17.83 18.47 -7.96
CA GLY A 108 -18.14 19.25 -6.76
C GLY A 108 -18.88 18.50 -5.66
N GLU A 109 -19.10 17.19 -5.82
CA GLU A 109 -19.79 16.37 -4.82
C GLU A 109 -18.93 16.17 -3.58
N LYS A 110 -19.44 16.57 -2.41
CA LYS A 110 -18.65 16.55 -1.15
C LYS A 110 -18.71 15.22 -0.41
N THR A 111 -19.70 14.38 -0.72
CA THR A 111 -19.96 13.11 -0.04
C THR A 111 -20.51 12.10 -1.03
N LEU A 112 -20.56 10.82 -0.67
CA LEU A 112 -21.03 9.73 -1.54
C LEU A 112 -22.55 9.68 -1.74
N ARG A 113 -23.26 10.81 -1.64
CA ARG A 113 -24.71 10.92 -1.88
C ARG A 113 -25.02 10.97 -3.38
N LEU A 114 -24.56 9.96 -4.13
CA LEU A 114 -24.63 9.98 -5.58
C LEU A 114 -25.73 9.07 -6.12
N GLU A 115 -26.07 9.32 -7.38
CA GLU A 115 -27.02 8.56 -8.17
C GLU A 115 -26.77 7.05 -8.06
N PRO A 116 -27.78 6.24 -7.68
CA PRO A 116 -27.65 4.78 -7.55
C PRO A 116 -27.07 4.09 -8.80
N GLU A 117 -27.32 4.66 -9.98
CA GLU A 117 -26.83 4.11 -11.26
C GLU A 117 -25.31 4.21 -11.42
N TYR A 118 -24.69 5.30 -10.95
CA TYR A 118 -23.24 5.47 -11.02
C TYR A 118 -22.53 4.42 -10.16
N PHE A 119 -23.01 4.21 -8.93
CA PHE A 119 -22.44 3.19 -8.05
C PHE A 119 -22.77 1.77 -8.45
N LYS A 120 -23.86 1.53 -9.19
CA LYS A 120 -24.19 0.21 -9.73
C LYS A 120 -23.07 -0.36 -10.59
N LYS A 121 -22.35 0.49 -11.35
CA LYS A 121 -21.18 0.09 -12.12
C LYS A 121 -20.05 -0.46 -11.25
N TRP A 122 -19.84 0.15 -10.08
CA TRP A 122 -18.75 -0.19 -9.16
C TRP A 122 -19.12 -1.28 -8.17
N LEU A 123 -20.39 -1.72 -8.16
CA LEU A 123 -20.91 -2.70 -7.21
C LEU A 123 -20.07 -3.98 -7.13
N PRO A 124 -19.61 -4.61 -8.23
CA PRO A 124 -18.74 -5.78 -8.14
C PRO A 124 -17.42 -5.49 -7.40
N THR A 125 -16.80 -4.35 -7.68
CA THR A 125 -15.52 -3.94 -7.06
C THR A 125 -15.69 -3.57 -5.59
N ILE A 126 -16.79 -2.90 -5.25
CA ILE A 126 -17.15 -2.59 -3.86
C ILE A 126 -17.35 -3.89 -3.10
N GLN A 127 -18.18 -4.81 -3.61
CA GLN A 127 -18.45 -6.09 -2.97
C GLN A 127 -17.17 -6.92 -2.77
N ASP A 128 -16.33 -7.02 -3.79
CA ASP A 128 -15.07 -7.75 -3.72
C ASP A 128 -14.10 -7.14 -2.69
N THR A 129 -13.98 -5.81 -2.69
CA THR A 129 -13.14 -5.08 -1.72
C THR A 129 -13.68 -5.26 -0.30
N SER A 130 -14.99 -5.10 -0.09
CA SER A 130 -15.65 -5.26 1.22
C SER A 130 -15.46 -6.64 1.81
N GLN A 131 -15.54 -7.71 1.00
CA GLN A 131 -15.28 -9.08 1.46
C GLN A 131 -13.86 -9.23 2.00
N ILE A 132 -12.87 -8.65 1.33
CA ILE A 132 -11.48 -8.69 1.77
C ILE A 132 -11.26 -7.81 3.01
N ILE A 133 -11.86 -6.61 3.05
CA ILE A 133 -11.77 -5.72 4.23
C ILE A 133 -12.35 -6.40 5.47
N GLY A 134 -13.48 -7.10 5.33
CA GLY A 134 -14.15 -7.77 6.44
C GLY A 134 -13.31 -8.85 7.14
N ILE A 135 -12.29 -9.40 6.46
CA ILE A 135 -11.38 -10.40 7.06
C ILE A 135 -10.05 -9.84 7.54
N LEU A 136 -9.77 -8.55 7.30
CA LEU A 136 -8.49 -7.92 7.67
C LEU A 136 -8.16 -8.10 9.15
N PRO A 137 -9.05 -7.78 10.12
CA PRO A 137 -8.69 -7.83 11.53
C PRO A 137 -8.30 -9.24 11.98
N ARG A 138 -9.10 -10.24 11.59
CA ARG A 138 -8.85 -11.65 11.92
C ARG A 138 -7.52 -12.13 11.34
N THR A 139 -7.23 -11.74 10.11
CA THR A 139 -6.02 -12.20 9.43
C THR A 139 -4.78 -11.52 10.01
N TRP A 140 -4.85 -10.21 10.28
CA TRP A 140 -3.76 -9.46 10.87
C TRP A 140 -3.43 -9.87 12.30
N GLN A 141 -4.43 -10.31 13.07
CA GLN A 141 -4.24 -10.77 14.45
C GLN A 141 -3.17 -11.85 14.60
N THR A 142 -2.89 -12.63 13.53
CA THR A 142 -1.84 -13.64 13.50
C THR A 142 -0.42 -13.07 13.68
N VAL A 143 -0.22 -11.79 13.37
CA VAL A 143 1.08 -11.08 13.49
C VAL A 143 0.98 -9.81 14.35
N ALA A 144 -0.17 -9.49 14.92
CA ALA A 144 -0.41 -8.21 15.59
C ALA A 144 0.59 -7.92 16.74
N ASN A 145 1.08 -8.96 17.43
CA ASN A 145 2.06 -8.81 18.51
C ASN A 145 3.49 -8.56 18.01
N GLN A 146 3.74 -8.65 16.70
CA GLN A 146 5.06 -8.49 16.10
C GLN A 146 5.23 -7.11 15.46
N VAL A 147 4.12 -6.44 15.14
CA VAL A 147 4.11 -5.16 14.43
C VAL A 147 3.50 -4.09 15.33
N SER A 148 4.17 -2.94 15.42
CA SER A 148 3.67 -1.79 16.19
C SER A 148 4.37 -0.50 15.74
N GLY A 149 3.69 0.63 15.89
CA GLY A 149 4.28 1.96 15.70
C GLY A 149 3.54 2.79 14.65
N ASN A 150 4.14 3.94 14.32
CA ASN A 150 3.56 4.87 13.35
C ASN A 150 3.46 4.25 11.95
N ILE A 151 2.42 4.60 11.23
CA ILE A 151 2.12 4.13 9.89
C ILE A 151 2.58 5.17 8.89
N THR A 152 3.45 4.76 7.96
CA THR A 152 3.85 5.56 6.80
C THR A 152 3.39 4.86 5.54
N CYS A 153 2.49 5.49 4.79
CA CYS A 153 2.11 5.02 3.46
C CYS A 153 3.06 5.57 2.41
N ASN A 154 3.38 4.79 1.38
CA ASN A 154 4.15 5.27 0.22
C ASN A 154 5.51 5.84 0.61
N ALA A 155 6.18 5.18 1.56
CA ALA A 155 7.46 5.65 2.08
C ALA A 155 8.51 5.58 0.97
N SER A 156 9.16 6.72 0.70
CA SER A 156 10.24 6.86 -0.26
C SER A 156 11.59 6.86 0.45
N TYR A 157 12.66 6.65 -0.31
CA TYR A 157 14.02 6.49 0.20
C TYR A 157 14.97 7.46 -0.50
N PRO A 158 16.15 7.76 0.09
CA PRO A 158 17.15 8.61 -0.55
C PRO A 158 17.54 8.15 -1.97
N LEU A 159 17.59 6.83 -2.21
CA LEU A 159 17.95 6.25 -3.51
C LEU A 159 16.76 6.06 -4.46
N SER A 160 15.54 6.40 -4.04
CA SER A 160 14.34 6.21 -4.86
C SER A 160 14.37 6.98 -6.18
N GLU A 161 15.00 8.16 -6.22
CA GLU A 161 15.09 8.98 -7.43
C GLU A 161 15.92 8.34 -8.55
N TYR A 162 16.89 7.49 -8.19
CA TYR A 162 17.68 6.68 -9.13
C TYR A 162 16.88 5.51 -9.70
N LEU A 163 15.77 5.15 -9.03
CA LEU A 163 14.90 4.03 -9.37
C LEU A 163 13.49 4.49 -9.74
N GLY A 164 13.37 5.65 -10.39
CA GLY A 164 12.10 6.14 -10.92
C GLY A 164 11.07 6.51 -9.85
N GLY A 165 11.51 6.88 -8.64
CA GLY A 165 10.65 7.22 -7.52
C GLY A 165 10.12 6.00 -6.76
N ALA A 166 10.90 4.92 -6.68
CA ALA A 166 10.51 3.70 -5.99
C ALA A 166 10.06 3.97 -4.54
N ASP A 167 8.84 3.59 -4.19
CA ASP A 167 8.32 3.64 -2.83
C ASP A 167 7.69 2.31 -2.43
N CYS A 168 7.57 2.08 -1.14
CA CYS A 168 6.88 0.92 -0.59
C CYS A 168 5.43 1.23 -0.20
N GLN A 169 4.59 0.21 -0.11
CA GLN A 169 3.16 0.44 0.19
C GLN A 169 2.94 0.98 1.61
N ILE A 170 3.43 0.26 2.62
CA ILE A 170 3.21 0.59 4.04
C ILE A 170 4.45 0.25 4.85
N ILE A 171 4.84 1.15 5.75
CA ILE A 171 5.73 0.88 6.89
C ILE A 171 4.92 1.06 8.17
N ALA A 172 4.99 0.09 9.08
CA ALA A 172 4.41 0.18 10.42
C ALA A 172 5.52 0.04 11.46
N GLY A 173 5.90 1.16 12.09
CA GLY A 173 7.11 1.24 12.92
C GLY A 173 8.36 0.91 12.11
N ASN A 174 8.92 -0.28 12.34
CA ASN A 174 10.09 -0.83 11.65
C ASN A 174 9.77 -2.03 10.74
N THR A 175 8.47 -2.27 10.48
CA THR A 175 8.00 -3.36 9.63
C THR A 175 7.62 -2.84 8.26
N LEU A 176 8.25 -3.39 7.22
CA LEU A 176 7.88 -3.15 5.82
C LEU A 176 6.78 -4.13 5.40
N ILE A 177 5.67 -3.63 4.87
CA ILE A 177 4.48 -4.43 4.56
C ILE A 177 4.16 -4.35 3.06
N ASP A 178 3.99 -5.52 2.45
CA ASP A 178 3.59 -5.74 1.07
C ASP A 178 2.21 -6.39 1.00
N VAL A 179 1.22 -5.68 0.46
CA VAL A 179 -0.15 -6.16 0.30
C VAL A 179 -0.33 -6.75 -1.10
N ARG A 180 -0.74 -8.02 -1.15
CA ARG A 180 -0.96 -8.79 -2.37
C ARG A 180 -2.40 -9.27 -2.46
N THR A 181 -3.12 -8.79 -3.47
CA THR A 181 -4.55 -9.08 -3.68
C THR A 181 -4.81 -10.00 -4.88
N THR A 182 -3.97 -11.02 -5.03
CA THR A 182 -3.99 -11.98 -6.16
C THR A 182 -4.86 -13.20 -5.85
N ALA A 183 -5.54 -13.73 -6.87
CA ALA A 183 -6.34 -14.96 -6.75
C ALA A 183 -5.55 -16.23 -7.14
N LYS A 184 -4.25 -16.11 -7.44
CA LYS A 184 -3.39 -17.27 -7.76
C LYS A 184 -3.22 -18.14 -6.51
N LYS A 185 -3.21 -19.47 -6.69
CA LYS A 185 -2.95 -20.44 -5.60
C LYS A 185 -1.51 -20.39 -5.07
N ARG A 186 -0.55 -20.15 -5.97
CA ARG A 186 0.89 -20.09 -5.67
C ARG A 186 1.49 -18.74 -6.11
N PRO A 187 1.13 -17.63 -5.44
CA PRO A 187 1.50 -16.29 -5.89
C PRO A 187 2.88 -15.82 -5.45
N PHE A 188 3.53 -16.46 -4.47
CA PHE A 188 4.79 -15.97 -3.94
C PHE A 188 5.93 -16.37 -4.88
N SER A 189 6.56 -15.39 -5.51
CA SER A 189 7.65 -15.61 -6.46
C SER A 189 8.98 -15.08 -5.94
N VAL A 190 10.06 -15.42 -6.65
CA VAL A 190 11.41 -14.90 -6.36
C VAL A 190 11.45 -13.38 -6.55
N GLU A 191 10.74 -12.86 -7.55
CA GLU A 191 10.65 -11.43 -7.84
C GLU A 191 9.95 -10.69 -6.71
N ASN A 192 8.83 -11.22 -6.17
CA ASN A 192 8.15 -10.62 -5.02
C ASN A 192 9.05 -10.59 -3.77
N PHE A 193 9.86 -11.64 -3.60
CA PHE A 193 10.83 -11.68 -2.52
C PHE A 193 11.89 -10.59 -2.71
N TYR A 194 12.58 -10.59 -3.86
CA TYR A 194 13.63 -9.61 -4.14
C TYR A 194 13.14 -8.16 -4.14
N GLN A 195 11.93 -7.89 -4.60
CA GLN A 195 11.35 -6.55 -4.55
C GLN A 195 11.30 -6.02 -3.10
N GLN A 196 10.83 -6.82 -2.15
CA GLN A 196 10.80 -6.44 -0.74
C GLN A 196 12.20 -6.33 -0.12
N ILE A 197 13.12 -7.24 -0.49
CA ILE A 197 14.53 -7.14 -0.10
C ILE A 197 15.13 -5.81 -0.56
N SER A 198 14.89 -5.40 -1.81
CA SER A 198 15.41 -4.15 -2.34
C SER A 198 14.91 -2.94 -1.55
N TYR A 199 13.66 -2.90 -1.12
CA TYR A 199 13.16 -1.79 -0.28
C TYR A 199 13.83 -1.73 1.09
N VAL A 200 14.17 -2.86 1.71
CA VAL A 200 14.97 -2.87 2.95
C VAL A 200 16.36 -2.26 2.71
N LEU A 201 16.97 -2.56 1.56
CA LEU A 201 18.28 -2.05 1.18
C LEU A 201 18.24 -0.58 0.76
N LEU A 202 17.11 -0.11 0.19
CA LEU A 202 16.89 1.28 -0.18
C LEU A 202 16.78 2.22 1.02
N ASP A 203 16.39 1.71 2.20
CA ASP A 203 16.51 2.40 3.49
C ASP A 203 17.99 2.52 3.93
N SER A 204 18.83 3.05 3.04
CA SER A 204 20.29 3.10 3.15
C SER A 204 20.77 3.98 4.30
N ASN A 205 19.99 4.99 4.67
CA ASN A 205 20.27 5.87 5.81
C ASN A 205 19.64 5.37 7.11
N ASP A 206 19.02 4.17 7.09
CA ASP A 206 18.31 3.58 8.23
C ASP A 206 17.23 4.49 8.84
N THR A 207 16.58 5.29 8.00
CA THR A 207 15.56 6.27 8.39
C THR A 207 14.34 5.59 9.01
N TYR A 208 13.91 4.47 8.42
CA TYR A 208 12.76 3.70 8.88
C TYR A 208 13.15 2.54 9.82
N ARG A 209 14.45 2.30 10.00
CA ARG A 209 15.01 1.25 10.87
C ARG A 209 14.43 -0.14 10.54
N ILE A 210 14.20 -0.41 9.25
CA ILE A 210 13.46 -1.60 8.82
C ILE A 210 14.20 -2.86 9.28
N ASN A 211 13.56 -3.64 10.15
CA ASN A 211 14.11 -4.88 10.68
C ASN A 211 13.19 -6.09 10.46
N GLN A 212 12.03 -5.87 9.85
CA GLN A 212 11.01 -6.88 9.62
C GLN A 212 10.32 -6.68 8.28
N LEU A 213 9.99 -7.79 7.62
CA LEU A 213 9.27 -7.87 6.36
C LEU A 213 7.96 -8.61 6.58
N VAL A 214 6.89 -8.08 6.00
CA VAL A 214 5.57 -8.71 5.99
C VAL A 214 5.04 -8.78 4.56
N TRP A 215 4.65 -9.98 4.13
CA TRP A 215 3.81 -10.15 2.95
C TRP A 215 2.39 -10.51 3.41
N PHE A 216 1.43 -9.67 3.06
CA PHE A 216 0.04 -9.86 3.36
C PHE A 216 -0.75 -10.29 2.10
N TYR A 217 -1.11 -11.56 2.05
CA TYR A 217 -1.90 -12.17 0.98
C TYR A 217 -3.39 -12.12 1.33
N SER A 218 -4.03 -11.02 0.95
CA SER A 218 -5.35 -10.64 1.44
C SER A 218 -6.44 -11.65 1.04
N ARG A 219 -6.43 -12.15 -0.19
CA ARG A 219 -7.41 -13.16 -0.66
C ARG A 219 -7.19 -14.53 -0.05
N GLN A 220 -5.94 -14.89 0.28
CA GLN A 220 -5.58 -16.17 0.91
C GLN A 220 -5.64 -16.08 2.44
N GLN A 221 -6.05 -14.94 3.01
CA GLN A 221 -6.16 -14.73 4.45
C GLN A 221 -4.86 -15.13 5.18
N SER A 222 -3.71 -14.75 4.61
CA SER A 222 -2.40 -15.20 5.09
C SER A 222 -1.43 -14.03 5.23
N VAL A 223 -0.66 -14.08 6.30
CA VAL A 223 0.44 -13.14 6.56
C VAL A 223 1.73 -13.94 6.72
N PHE A 224 2.78 -13.50 6.03
CA PHE A 224 4.12 -14.04 6.21
C PHE A 224 5.03 -12.99 6.82
N PHE A 225 5.69 -13.35 7.91
CA PHE A 225 6.55 -12.46 8.67
C PHE A 225 7.99 -12.96 8.65
N TYR A 226 8.94 -12.06 8.40
CA TYR A 226 10.37 -12.36 8.39
C TYR A 226 11.21 -11.24 9.02
N PRO A 227 11.95 -11.52 10.10
CA PRO A 227 12.95 -10.59 10.59
C PRO A 227 14.15 -10.54 9.64
N THR A 228 14.70 -9.35 9.40
CA THR A 228 15.79 -9.13 8.44
C THR A 228 17.07 -9.87 8.85
N ASN A 229 17.29 -10.11 10.14
CA ASN A 229 18.44 -10.87 10.65
C ASN A 229 18.45 -12.36 10.26
N LYS A 230 17.33 -12.88 9.72
CA LYS A 230 17.26 -14.23 9.14
C LYS A 230 17.59 -14.25 7.64
N ILE A 231 17.68 -13.07 7.03
CA ILE A 231 17.89 -12.89 5.60
C ILE A 231 19.31 -12.35 5.35
N PHE A 232 19.71 -11.35 6.12
CA PHE A 232 21.01 -10.69 6.00
C PHE A 232 21.91 -11.08 7.16
N ARG A 233 23.15 -11.47 6.83
CA ARG A 233 24.20 -11.68 7.82
C ARG A 233 24.69 -10.36 8.41
N ASP A 234 24.89 -9.36 7.55
CA ASP A 234 25.22 -7.99 7.91
C ASP A 234 24.42 -7.02 7.03
N LEU A 235 23.27 -6.57 7.54
CA LEU A 235 22.38 -5.68 6.79
C LEU A 235 23.04 -4.32 6.50
N ARG A 236 23.88 -3.82 7.41
CA ARG A 236 24.53 -2.52 7.25
C ARG A 236 25.54 -2.57 6.11
N ALA A 237 26.42 -3.57 6.11
CA ALA A 237 27.38 -3.76 5.01
C ALA A 237 26.66 -3.95 3.68
N THR A 238 25.60 -4.77 3.66
CA THR A 238 24.81 -5.00 2.43
C THR A 238 24.15 -3.72 1.90
N ARG A 239 23.65 -2.84 2.78
CA ARG A 239 23.09 -1.54 2.39
C ARG A 239 24.14 -0.63 1.75
N GLU A 240 25.35 -0.58 2.28
CA GLU A 240 26.43 0.23 1.70
C GLU A 240 26.87 -0.29 0.32
N GLU A 241 26.99 -1.61 0.16
CA GLU A 241 27.28 -2.23 -1.14
C GLU A 241 26.18 -1.96 -2.15
N PHE A 242 24.92 -2.10 -1.75
CA PHE A 242 23.77 -1.82 -2.61
C PHE A 242 23.70 -0.35 -3.01
N LYS A 243 23.92 0.56 -2.06
CA LYS A 243 24.00 2.01 -2.31
C LYS A 243 25.08 2.33 -3.33
N LYS A 244 26.28 1.78 -3.17
CA LYS A 244 27.38 1.95 -4.14
C LYS A 244 26.97 1.43 -5.52
N MET A 245 26.41 0.23 -5.60
CA MET A 245 25.94 -0.34 -6.87
C MET A 245 24.91 0.56 -7.55
N ILE A 246 23.94 1.11 -6.82
CA ILE A 246 22.95 2.03 -7.39
C ILE A 246 23.62 3.29 -7.93
N LEU A 247 24.47 3.94 -7.13
CA LEU A 247 25.14 5.18 -7.52
C LEU A 247 26.12 5.00 -8.68
N ASP A 248 26.76 3.84 -8.79
CA ASP A 248 27.73 3.53 -9.85
C ASP A 248 27.05 3.19 -11.20
N ASN A 249 25.79 2.73 -11.19
CA ASN A 249 25.12 2.15 -12.37
C ASN A 249 23.86 2.88 -12.82
N TYR A 250 23.30 3.76 -12.00
CA TYR A 250 22.04 4.45 -12.29
C TYR A 250 22.23 5.95 -12.19
N GLU A 251 21.66 6.68 -13.15
CA GLU A 251 21.55 8.13 -13.09
C GLU A 251 20.23 8.53 -12.42
N ILE A 252 20.17 9.74 -11.86
CA ILE A 252 18.93 10.31 -11.35
C ILE A 252 17.91 10.36 -12.49
N ASN A 253 16.73 9.78 -12.27
CA ASN A 253 15.65 9.87 -13.23
C ASN A 253 15.06 11.29 -13.20
N ARG A 254 15.28 12.10 -14.25
CA ARG A 254 14.83 13.50 -14.33
C ARG A 254 13.31 13.68 -14.21
N LEU A 255 12.50 12.64 -14.42
CA LEU A 255 11.04 12.67 -14.14
C LEU A 255 10.73 12.59 -12.64
N ALA A 256 11.62 11.98 -11.84
CA ALA A 256 11.50 11.95 -10.38
C ALA A 256 11.83 13.32 -9.75
N GLU A 257 12.73 14.12 -10.36
CA GLU A 257 13.06 15.47 -9.88
C GLU A 257 11.86 16.42 -9.89
N GLN A 258 10.96 16.30 -10.88
CA GLN A 258 9.75 17.12 -10.95
C GLN A 258 8.76 16.84 -9.80
N ASN A 259 8.89 15.70 -9.12
CA ASN A 259 8.07 15.34 -7.98
C ASN A 259 8.79 15.46 -6.62
N LYS A 260 10.01 16.03 -6.56
CA LYS A 260 10.85 16.17 -5.35
C LYS A 260 10.13 16.83 -4.16
N GLY A 261 9.11 17.66 -4.41
CA GLY A 261 8.33 18.35 -3.37
C GLY A 261 7.17 17.57 -2.73
N LEU A 262 6.95 16.31 -3.10
CA LEU A 262 5.75 15.56 -2.71
C LEU A 262 5.99 14.39 -1.73
N TYR A 263 7.23 13.95 -1.51
CA TYR A 263 7.52 12.62 -0.93
C TYR A 263 8.57 12.55 0.18
N LEU A 264 9.18 13.67 0.57
CA LEU A 264 10.06 13.69 1.73
C LEU A 264 9.26 14.12 2.96
N PRO A 265 9.45 13.45 4.12
CA PRO A 265 9.05 14.04 5.38
C PRO A 265 9.70 15.43 5.45
N GLN A 266 8.89 16.48 5.64
CA GLN A 266 9.47 17.75 6.02
C GLN A 266 10.15 17.53 7.37
N GLU A 267 11.43 17.89 7.45
CA GLU A 267 12.14 17.92 8.72
C GLU A 267 11.28 18.73 9.70
N GLY A 268 10.85 18.07 10.77
CA GLY A 268 10.17 18.69 11.90
C GLY A 268 11.17 19.07 12.97
#